data_AF-A0A927ZA02-F1
#
_entry.id   AF-A0A927ZA02-F1
#
_cell.length_a   1.000
_cell.length_b   1.000
_cell.length_c   1.000
_cell.angle_alpha   90.00
_cell.angle_beta   90.00
_cell.angle_gamma   90.00
#
_symmetry.space_group_name_H-M   'P 1'
#
loop_
_entity.id
_entity.type
_entity.pdbx_description
1 polymer ?
#
loop_
_entity_poly.entity_id
_entity_poly.type
_entity_poly.pdbx_seq_one_letter_code
_entity_poly.pdbx_strand_id
1 'polypeptide(L)'
;MKAKKIVAVVSVLVLLAFMAVAMCVAYIKVPGTYENTTDVKALLDDPKAYDTEGAEGIAEIIVKENLDKTNAMNDVASIVFDFRGFDTLGESFILLTAIAGTFVILSVKKKAKKEGSEK
;
A
#
# COMPACT_ATOMS: atom_id res chain seq x y z
N MET A 1 -14.73 32.13 -14.09
CA MET A 1 -13.78 31.32 -13.28
C MET A 1 -14.42 30.21 -12.44
N LYS A 2 -15.66 30.35 -11.94
CA LYS A 2 -16.31 29.33 -11.08
C LYS A 2 -16.72 28.05 -11.81
N ALA A 3 -17.27 28.14 -13.03
CA ALA A 3 -17.72 26.98 -13.80
C ALA A 3 -16.60 25.98 -14.13
N LYS A 4 -15.42 26.45 -14.57
CA LYS A 4 -14.26 25.59 -14.86
C LYS A 4 -13.76 24.83 -13.62
N LYS A 5 -13.82 25.44 -12.43
CA LYS A 5 -13.45 24.79 -11.17
C LYS A 5 -14.46 23.71 -10.77
N ILE A 6 -15.76 23.96 -10.99
CA ILE A 6 -16.82 22.97 -10.71
C ILE A 6 -16.67 21.75 -11.64
N VAL A 7 -16.47 21.97 -12.94
CA VAL A 7 -16.26 20.86 -13.89
C VAL A 7 -15.02 20.04 -13.53
N ALA A 8 -13.93 20.68 -13.11
CA ALA A 8 -12.72 19.98 -12.68
C ALA A 8 -12.94 19.13 -11.41
N VAL A 9 -13.69 19.63 -10.43
CA VAL A 9 -14.01 18.87 -9.21
C VAL A 9 -14.91 17.67 -9.55
N VAL A 10 -15.91 17.87 -10.39
CA VAL A 10 -16.80 16.78 -10.84
C VAL A 10 -16.03 15.73 -11.62
N SER A 11 -15.11 16.11 -12.51
CA SER A 11 -14.32 15.12 -13.27
C SER A 11 -13.39 14.31 -12.36
N VAL A 12 -12.82 14.93 -11.32
CA VAL A 12 -12.00 14.23 -10.33
C VAL A 12 -12.85 13.25 -9.52
N LEU A 13 -14.05 13.65 -9.09
CA LEU A 13 -14.97 12.76 -8.36
C LEU A 13 -15.40 11.56 -9.22
N VAL A 14 -15.69 11.78 -10.51
CA VAL A 14 -16.03 10.69 -11.44
C VAL A 14 -14.84 9.75 -11.65
N LEU A 15 -13.62 10.27 -11.79
CA LEU A 15 -12.40 9.47 -11.89
C LEU A 15 -12.15 8.64 -10.62
N LEU A 16 -12.34 9.23 -9.44
CA LEU A 16 -12.19 8.54 -8.16
C LEU A 16 -13.23 7.42 -8.00
N ALA A 17 -14.49 7.68 -8.36
CA ALA A 17 -15.54 6.66 -8.35
C ALA A 17 -15.22 5.51 -9.33
N PHE A 18 -14.74 5.83 -10.53
CA PHE A 18 -14.36 4.81 -11.52
C PHE A 18 -13.17 3.98 -11.04
N MET A 19 -12.16 4.61 -10.44
CA MET A 19 -11.03 3.91 -9.81
C MET A 19 -11.47 3.01 -8.66
N ALA A 20 -12.38 3.46 -7.80
CA ALA A 20 -12.89 2.65 -6.69
C ALA A 20 -13.62 1.40 -7.21
N VAL A 21 -14.48 1.56 -8.22
CA VAL A 21 -15.16 0.42 -8.85
C VAL A 21 -14.16 -0.52 -9.53
N ALA A 22 -13.19 0.00 -10.26
CA ALA A 22 -12.16 -0.79 -10.90
C ALA A 22 -11.32 -1.59 -9.87
N MET A 23 -10.99 -0.98 -8.72
CA MET A 23 -10.31 -1.67 -7.63
C MET A 23 -11.17 -2.79 -7.03
N CYS A 24 -12.45 -2.56 -6.76
CA CYS A 24 -13.35 -3.61 -6.29
C CYS A 24 -13.46 -4.77 -7.28
N VAL A 25 -13.58 -4.47 -8.58
CA VAL A 25 -13.65 -5.50 -9.62
C VAL A 25 -12.32 -6.25 -9.78
N ALA A 26 -11.20 -5.54 -9.69
CA ALA A 26 -9.87 -6.16 -9.73
C ALA A 26 -9.68 -7.09 -8.52
N TYR A 27 -10.06 -6.65 -7.33
CA TYR A 27 -10.01 -7.45 -6.10
C TYR A 27 -10.81 -8.75 -6.23
N ILE A 28 -12.02 -8.70 -6.81
CA ILE A 28 -12.84 -9.88 -7.06
C ILE A 28 -12.21 -10.83 -8.11
N LYS A 29 -11.39 -10.30 -9.02
CA LYS A 29 -10.79 -11.06 -10.14
C LYS A 29 -9.36 -11.53 -9.88
N VAL A 30 -8.72 -11.14 -8.79
CA VAL A 30 -7.39 -11.65 -8.44
C VAL A 30 -7.55 -13.14 -8.14
N PRO A 31 -6.94 -14.04 -8.93
CA PRO A 31 -6.92 -15.46 -8.60
C PRO A 31 -6.24 -15.62 -7.24
N GLY A 32 -6.80 -16.45 -6.36
CA GLY A 32 -6.27 -16.70 -5.03
C GLY A 32 -4.79 -17.10 -5.14
N THR A 33 -3.92 -16.38 -4.44
CA THR A 33 -2.46 -16.50 -4.57
C THR A 33 -1.86 -17.75 -3.93
N TYR A 34 -2.68 -18.73 -3.54
CA TYR A 34 -2.26 -20.01 -2.97
C TYR A 34 -3.21 -21.16 -3.38
N GLU A 35 -2.73 -22.04 -4.26
CA GLU A 35 -3.36 -23.35 -4.57
C GLU A 35 -2.71 -24.45 -3.73
N ASN A 36 -2.95 -24.43 -2.42
CA ASN A 36 -2.86 -25.65 -1.61
C ASN A 36 -4.15 -25.78 -0.80
N THR A 37 -4.43 -27.01 -0.33
CA THR A 37 -5.65 -27.56 0.30
C THR A 37 -6.19 -26.83 1.54
N THR A 38 -5.82 -25.57 1.77
CA THR A 38 -6.31 -24.75 2.87
C THR A 38 -7.53 -23.96 2.43
N ASP A 39 -8.66 -24.22 3.09
CA ASP A 39 -9.90 -23.47 2.87
C ASP A 39 -9.78 -22.08 3.51
N VAL A 40 -9.45 -21.10 2.68
CA VAL A 40 -9.30 -19.69 3.06
C VAL A 40 -10.59 -19.11 3.64
N LYS A 41 -11.76 -19.63 3.22
CA LYS A 41 -13.05 -19.17 3.73
C LYS A 41 -13.31 -19.73 5.12
N ALA A 42 -12.95 -20.99 5.37
CA ALA A 42 -13.02 -21.58 6.70
C ALA A 42 -12.12 -20.84 7.71
N LEU A 43 -10.95 -20.34 7.29
CA LEU A 43 -10.08 -19.51 8.12
C LEU A 43 -10.63 -18.10 8.40
N LEU A 44 -11.40 -17.54 7.46
CA LEU A 44 -12.07 -16.26 7.69
C LEU A 44 -13.22 -16.40 8.70
N ASP A 45 -13.93 -17.52 8.65
CA ASP A 45 -15.04 -17.82 9.56
C ASP A 45 -14.55 -18.31 10.95
N ASP A 46 -13.43 -19.04 11.00
CA ASP A 46 -12.72 -19.46 12.22
C ASP A 46 -11.19 -19.32 12.09
N PRO A 47 -10.63 -18.16 12.47
CA PRO A 47 -9.19 -17.90 12.39
C PRO A 47 -8.30 -18.85 13.19
N LYS A 48 -8.85 -19.68 14.09
CA LYS A 48 -8.09 -20.58 14.98
C LYS A 48 -8.10 -22.03 14.51
N ALA A 49 -8.77 -22.35 13.42
CA ALA A 49 -8.99 -23.74 12.96
C ALA A 49 -7.76 -24.45 12.36
N TYR A 50 -6.58 -23.81 12.31
CA TYR A 50 -5.40 -24.38 11.64
C TYR A 50 -4.62 -25.35 12.55
N ASP A 51 -4.17 -26.48 12.00
CA ASP A 51 -3.35 -27.46 12.72
C ASP A 51 -1.99 -26.85 13.12
N THR A 52 -1.61 -27.08 14.37
CA THR A 52 -0.48 -26.45 15.04
C THR A 52 0.62 -27.42 15.47
N GLU A 53 0.41 -28.73 15.28
CA GLU A 53 1.22 -29.77 15.93
C GLU A 53 2.69 -29.86 15.47
N GLY A 54 3.12 -29.10 14.45
CA GLY A 54 4.47 -29.21 13.88
C GLY A 54 5.20 -27.90 13.60
N ALA A 55 4.74 -26.77 14.13
CA ALA A 55 5.32 -25.48 13.79
C ALA A 55 6.21 -24.92 14.90
N GLU A 56 7.29 -24.24 14.50
CA GLU A 56 8.30 -23.65 15.37
C GLU A 56 8.62 -22.20 14.94
N GLY A 57 8.40 -21.23 15.84
CA GLY A 57 9.00 -19.89 15.77
C GLY A 57 8.05 -18.72 15.44
N ILE A 58 8.61 -17.53 15.17
CA ILE A 58 7.85 -16.28 14.98
C ILE A 58 6.99 -16.31 13.70
N ALA A 59 7.47 -16.97 12.65
CA ALA A 59 6.76 -17.08 11.38
C ALA A 59 5.42 -17.81 11.54
N GLU A 60 5.37 -18.81 12.40
CA GLU A 60 4.15 -19.57 12.71
C GLU A 60 3.11 -18.71 13.43
N ILE A 61 3.53 -17.95 14.46
CA ILE A 61 2.65 -17.04 15.19
C ILE A 61 2.04 -16.03 14.22
N ILE A 62 2.85 -15.51 13.28
CA ILE A 62 2.37 -14.60 12.25
C ILE A 62 1.37 -15.31 11.33
N VAL A 63 1.69 -16.46 10.75
CA VAL A 63 0.75 -17.17 9.84
C VAL A 63 -0.58 -17.52 10.52
N LYS A 64 -0.56 -17.86 11.82
CA LYS A 64 -1.78 -18.25 12.56
C LYS A 64 -2.59 -17.06 13.05
N GLU A 65 -1.95 -16.05 13.60
CA GLU A 65 -2.63 -14.92 14.25
C GLU A 65 -2.78 -13.71 13.33
N ASN A 66 -2.17 -13.71 12.13
CA ASN A 66 -2.22 -12.57 11.20
C ASN A 66 -3.66 -12.15 10.94
N LEU A 67 -4.52 -13.07 10.50
CA LEU A 67 -5.87 -12.71 10.08
C LEU A 67 -6.68 -12.11 11.24
N ASP A 68 -6.56 -12.66 12.44
CA ASP A 68 -7.22 -12.15 13.66
C ASP A 68 -6.66 -10.79 14.11
N LYS A 69 -5.34 -10.61 14.04
CA LYS A 69 -4.66 -9.41 14.57
C LYS A 69 -4.64 -8.24 13.60
N THR A 70 -4.61 -8.49 12.30
CA THR A 70 -4.39 -7.46 11.27
C THR A 70 -5.54 -7.37 10.26
N ASN A 71 -6.40 -8.39 10.19
CA ASN A 71 -7.41 -8.55 9.14
C ASN A 71 -6.83 -8.62 7.71
N ALA A 72 -5.54 -8.90 7.56
CA ALA A 72 -4.89 -9.04 6.25
C ALA A 72 -4.84 -10.50 5.81
N MET A 73 -5.48 -10.80 4.68
CA MET A 73 -5.41 -12.13 4.03
C MET A 73 -4.02 -12.47 3.48
N ASN A 74 -3.12 -11.49 3.36
CA ASN A 74 -1.77 -11.66 2.85
C ASN A 74 -0.76 -11.46 3.99
N ASP A 75 -0.06 -12.54 4.34
CA ASP A 75 0.96 -12.55 5.40
C ASP A 75 2.06 -11.54 5.16
N VAL A 76 2.58 -11.43 3.93
CA VAL A 76 3.65 -10.47 3.61
C VAL A 76 3.17 -9.04 3.81
N ALA A 77 1.93 -8.73 3.42
CA ALA A 77 1.35 -7.40 3.62
C ALA A 77 1.21 -7.09 5.12
N SER A 78 0.72 -8.04 5.92
CA SER A 78 0.61 -7.88 7.38
C SER A 78 1.97 -7.66 8.05
N ILE A 79 3.02 -8.30 7.55
CA ILE A 79 4.37 -8.12 8.08
C ILE A 79 4.86 -6.71 7.78
N VAL A 80 4.73 -6.27 6.53
CA VAL A 80 5.23 -4.97 6.06
C VAL A 80 4.46 -3.81 6.70
N PHE A 81 3.14 -3.91 6.87
CA PHE A 81 2.32 -2.79 7.34
C PHE A 81 1.95 -2.84 8.82
N ASP A 82 1.68 -4.01 9.39
CA ASP A 82 1.21 -4.13 10.78
C ASP A 82 2.34 -4.54 11.73
N PHE A 83 2.94 -5.71 11.54
CA PHE A 83 3.96 -6.21 12.48
C PHE A 83 5.28 -5.45 12.42
N ARG A 84 5.69 -4.99 11.24
CA ARG A 84 6.94 -4.23 11.01
C ARG A 84 6.70 -2.91 10.28
N GLY A 85 5.53 -2.29 10.50
CA GLY A 85 5.16 -1.02 9.87
C GLY A 85 6.18 0.12 10.06
N PHE A 86 6.90 0.15 11.19
CA PHE A 86 7.95 1.15 11.43
C PHE A 86 9.16 1.02 10.49
N ASP A 87 9.49 -0.19 10.04
CA ASP A 87 10.58 -0.45 9.12
C ASP A 87 10.24 0.13 7.73
N THR A 88 9.04 -0.18 7.23
CA THR A 88 8.50 0.33 5.96
C THR A 88 8.22 1.84 5.98
N LEU A 89 7.78 2.37 7.13
CA LEU A 89 7.66 3.82 7.34
C LEU A 89 9.04 4.48 7.24
N GLY A 90 10.07 3.89 7.85
CA GLY A 90 11.46 4.34 7.76
C GLY A 90 11.97 4.38 6.32
N GLU A 91 11.78 3.32 5.55
CA GLU A 91 12.13 3.26 4.12
C GLU A 91 11.45 4.40 3.33
N SER A 92 10.16 4.62 3.59
CA SER A 92 9.39 5.68 2.93
C SER A 92 9.93 7.07 3.27
N PHE A 93 10.35 7.31 4.52
CA PHE A 93 11.00 8.56 4.92
C PHE A 93 12.34 8.76 4.20
N ILE A 94 13.16 7.72 4.09
CA ILE A 94 14.44 7.78 3.36
C ILE A 94 14.20 8.17 1.90
N LEU A 95 13.24 7.54 1.23
CA LEU A 95 12.88 7.87 -0.15
C LEU A 95 12.35 9.31 -0.29
N LEU A 96 11.48 9.75 0.63
CA LEU A 96 10.96 11.11 0.66
C LEU A 96 12.09 12.13 0.81
N THR A 97 13.02 11.90 1.74
CA THR A 97 14.18 12.76 1.94
C THR A 97 15.09 12.79 0.72
N ALA A 98 15.32 11.65 0.06
CA ALA A 98 16.12 11.59 -1.17
C ALA A 98 15.49 12.41 -2.31
N ILE A 99 14.17 12.31 -2.48
CA ILE A 99 13.42 13.08 -3.47
C ILE A 99 13.46 14.58 -3.14
N ALA A 100 13.20 14.94 -1.88
CA ALA A 100 13.24 16.33 -1.42
C ALA A 100 14.63 16.95 -1.62
N GLY A 101 15.69 16.24 -1.27
CA GLY A 101 17.08 16.68 -1.49
C GLY A 101 17.40 16.88 -2.97
N THR A 102 17.01 15.93 -3.81
CA THR A 102 17.19 16.02 -5.27
C THR A 102 16.43 17.21 -5.84
N PHE A 103 15.19 17.43 -5.40
CA PHE A 103 14.36 18.55 -5.84
C PHE A 103 14.97 19.90 -5.49
N VAL A 104 15.54 20.06 -4.29
CA VAL A 104 16.25 21.28 -3.86
C VAL A 104 17.45 21.54 -4.77
N ILE A 105 18.29 20.53 -5.02
CA ILE A 105 19.49 20.66 -5.87
C ILE A 105 19.11 21.10 -7.29
N LEU A 106 18.09 20.47 -7.88
CA LEU A 106 17.63 20.82 -9.23
C LEU A 106 16.99 22.22 -9.29
N SER A 107 16.26 22.61 -8.25
CA SER A 107 15.61 23.92 -8.15
C SER A 107 16.63 25.06 -8.07
N VAL A 108 17.74 24.88 -7.34
CA VAL A 108 18.81 25.87 -7.24
C VAL A 108 19.50 26.10 -8.60
N LYS A 109 19.81 25.03 -9.35
CA LYS A 109 20.37 25.15 -10.71
C LYS A 109 19.46 25.92 -11.66
N LYS A 110 18.14 25.74 -11.55
CA LYS A 110 17.17 26.45 -12.40
C LYS A 110 17.15 27.96 -12.11
N LYS A 111 17.30 28.38 -10.86
CA LYS A 111 17.41 29.80 -10.49
C LYS A 111 18.73 30.43 -10.95
N ALA A 112 19.86 29.77 -10.71
CA ALA A 112 21.17 30.26 -11.13
C ALA A 112 21.28 30.44 -12.67
N LYS A 113 20.68 29.53 -13.45
CA LYS A 113 20.64 29.67 -14.92
C LYS A 113 19.76 30.82 -15.40
N LYS A 114 18.69 31.16 -14.65
CA LYS A 114 17.79 32.28 -14.98
C LYS A 114 18.44 33.63 -14.71
N GLU A 115 19.08 33.77 -13.56
CA GLU A 115 19.77 35.01 -13.16
C GLU A 115 21.04 35.29 -13.99
N GLY A 116 21.71 34.24 -14.50
CA GLY A 116 22.84 34.38 -15.42
C GLY A 116 22.46 34.63 -16.89
N SER A 117 21.18 34.46 -17.26
CA SER A 117 20.68 34.79 -18.60
C SER A 117 20.01 36.17 -18.70
N GLU A 118 19.79 36.81 -17.55
CA GLU A 118 19.11 38.11 -17.43
C GLU A 118 20.10 39.26 -17.12
N LYS A 119 21.41 38.96 -17.13
CA LYS A 119 22.53 39.91 -17.14
C LYS A 119 23.28 39.78 -18.46
#